data_AF-A0A7Z9U8T1-F1
#
_entry.id   AF-A0A7Z9U8T1-F1
#
_cell.length_a   1.000
_cell.length_b   1.000
_cell.length_c   1.000
_cell.angle_alpha   90.00
_cell.angle_beta   90.00
_cell.angle_gamma   90.00
#
_symmetry.space_group_name_H-M   'P 1'
#
loop_
_entity.id
_entity.type
_entity.pdbx_description
1 polymer ?
#
loop_
_entity_poly.entity_id
_entity_poly.type
_entity_poly.pdbx_seq_one_letter_code
_entity_poly.pdbx_strand_id
1 'polypeptide(L)'
;MFSALDHLNGIQLLLVLSPIVLIMSFIRKREEAANAISFKSMNTVQQGWIFLSLLAPGLNARLLTLMDDEERERVLKAGSNLQGNAGKVAVQVLDTFFRSVSTEGKGIPSKDVDEVCRFLNLKYENDAKTLLKEYRKAYL
;
A
#
# COMPACT_ATOMS: atom_id res chain seq x y z
N MET A 1 -25.30 9.36 -41.85
CA MET A 1 -24.08 9.35 -42.68
C MET A 1 -22.96 8.68 -41.89
N PHE A 2 -23.09 7.38 -41.62
CA PHE A 2 -22.06 6.53 -41.00
C PHE A 2 -21.82 5.38 -41.99
N SER A 3 -21.01 5.63 -43.01
CA SER A 3 -20.75 4.66 -44.09
C SER A 3 -19.25 4.50 -44.37
N ALA A 4 -18.41 4.80 -43.36
CA ALA A 4 -16.95 4.75 -43.49
C ALA A 4 -16.29 3.74 -42.51
N LEU A 5 -17.07 3.05 -41.68
CA LEU A 5 -16.57 2.11 -40.67
C LEU A 5 -16.77 0.63 -41.02
N ASP A 6 -17.53 0.30 -42.07
CA ASP A 6 -17.89 -1.08 -42.45
C ASP A 6 -16.82 -1.82 -43.29
N HIS A 7 -15.71 -1.15 -43.65
CA HIS A 7 -14.68 -1.72 -44.53
C HIS A 7 -13.31 -1.89 -43.86
N LEU A 8 -13.19 -1.56 -42.57
CA LEU A 8 -11.94 -1.69 -41.84
C LEU A 8 -11.77 -3.13 -41.36
N ASN A 9 -10.95 -3.90 -42.08
CA ASN A 9 -10.41 -5.18 -41.61
C ASN A 9 -9.92 -5.01 -40.16
N GLY A 10 -10.17 -6.00 -39.28
CA GLY A 10 -9.86 -5.91 -37.84
C GLY A 10 -8.39 -5.51 -37.54
N ILE A 11 -7.47 -5.77 -38.47
CA ILE A 11 -6.06 -5.36 -38.42
C ILE A 11 -5.89 -3.84 -38.58
N GLN A 12 -6.64 -3.17 -39.46
CA GLN A 12 -6.62 -1.71 -39.60
C GLN A 12 -7.26 -1.02 -38.38
N LEU A 13 -8.31 -1.62 -37.81
CA LEU A 13 -8.90 -1.12 -36.56
C LEU A 13 -7.89 -1.18 -35.39
N LEU A 14 -7.14 -2.30 -35.28
CA LEU A 14 -6.03 -2.45 -34.33
C LEU A 14 -4.90 -1.45 -34.57
N LEU A 15 -4.55 -1.15 -35.83
CA LEU A 15 -3.51 -0.18 -36.17
C LEU A 15 -3.91 1.26 -35.82
N VAL A 16 -5.18 1.62 -35.98
CA VAL A 16 -5.69 2.95 -35.63
C VAL A 16 -5.81 3.13 -34.11
N LEU A 17 -6.14 2.06 -33.37
CA LEU A 17 -6.24 2.09 -31.91
C LEU A 17 -4.88 1.96 -31.20
N SER A 18 -3.89 1.31 -31.83
CA SER A 18 -2.52 1.14 -31.34
C SER A 18 -1.88 2.43 -30.78
N PRO A 19 -1.84 3.57 -31.50
CA PRO A 19 -1.22 4.78 -31.00
C PRO A 19 -1.96 5.35 -29.78
N ILE A 20 -3.28 5.22 -29.71
CA ILE A 20 -4.08 5.66 -28.56
C ILE A 20 -3.75 4.80 -27.33
N VAL A 21 -3.69 3.48 -27.50
CA VAL A 21 -3.33 2.55 -26.43
C VAL A 21 -1.90 2.79 -25.94
N LEU A 22 -0.96 3.08 -26.85
CA LEU A 22 0.42 3.44 -26.50
C LEU A 22 0.51 4.76 -25.73
N ILE A 23 -0.23 5.79 -26.15
CA ILE A 23 -0.29 7.08 -25.45
C ILE A 23 -0.90 6.91 -24.06
N MET A 24 -2.04 6.21 -23.95
CA MET A 24 -2.68 5.89 -22.67
C MET A 24 -1.74 5.09 -21.76
N SER A 25 -1.04 4.09 -22.30
CA SER A 25 -0.07 3.29 -21.55
C SER A 25 1.12 4.13 -21.09
N PHE A 26 1.59 5.06 -21.93
CA PHE A 26 2.70 5.97 -21.60
C PHE A 26 2.30 6.98 -20.53
N ILE A 27 1.11 7.58 -20.64
CA ILE A 27 0.54 8.48 -19.62
C ILE A 27 0.39 7.71 -18.31
N ARG A 28 -0.21 6.52 -18.33
CA ARG A 28 -0.35 5.66 -17.15
C ARG A 28 1.01 5.33 -16.53
N LYS A 29 2.03 5.02 -17.32
CA LYS A 29 3.40 4.77 -16.82
C LYS A 29 4.00 6.01 -16.16
N ARG A 30 3.75 7.20 -16.72
CA ARG A 30 4.21 8.49 -16.17
C ARG A 30 3.46 8.85 -14.90
N GLU A 31 2.16 8.61 -14.83
CA GLU A 31 1.34 8.77 -13.63
C GLU A 31 1.75 7.77 -12.54
N GLU A 32 2.04 6.52 -12.90
CA GLU A 32 2.55 5.52 -11.97
C GLU A 32 3.95 5.90 -11.44
N ALA A 33 4.77 6.56 -12.24
CA ALA A 33 6.08 7.07 -11.82
C ALA A 33 5.96 8.37 -10.99
N ALA A 34 5.02 9.25 -11.31
CA ALA A 34 4.76 10.48 -10.57
C ALA A 34 4.07 10.22 -9.22
N ASN A 35 3.21 9.20 -9.14
CA ASN A 35 2.54 8.74 -7.91
C ASN A 35 3.32 7.63 -7.19
N ALA A 36 4.59 7.42 -7.55
CA ALA A 36 5.44 6.46 -6.85
C ALA A 36 5.92 7.06 -5.54
N ILE A 37 5.32 6.63 -4.44
CA ILE A 37 5.88 6.86 -3.10
C ILE A 37 7.23 6.16 -3.05
N SER A 38 8.30 6.92 -2.80
CA SER A 38 9.60 6.35 -2.49
C SER A 38 9.67 6.06 -1.00
N PHE A 39 9.92 4.80 -0.64
CA PHE A 39 10.11 4.41 0.75
C PHE A 39 11.23 5.17 1.46
N LYS A 40 12.28 5.58 0.71
CA LYS A 40 13.41 6.35 1.25
C LYS A 40 13.05 7.76 1.70
N SER A 41 11.97 8.34 1.17
CA SER A 41 11.55 9.70 1.54
C SER A 41 10.46 9.73 2.63
N MET A 42 9.99 8.56 3.09
CA MET A 42 8.98 8.50 4.15
C MET A 42 9.59 8.52 5.54
N ASN A 43 8.95 9.29 6.42
CA ASN A 43 9.23 9.20 7.85
C ASN A 43 8.61 7.92 8.46
N THR A 44 9.07 7.55 9.66
CA THR A 44 8.66 6.30 10.31
C THR A 44 7.16 6.25 10.61
N VAL A 45 6.54 7.39 10.94
CA VAL A 45 5.11 7.49 11.25
C VAL A 45 4.24 7.29 10.00
N GLN A 46 4.71 7.76 8.84
CA GLN A 46 4.08 7.53 7.53
C GLN A 46 4.12 6.05 7.16
N GLN A 47 5.24 5.37 7.42
CA GLN A 47 5.33 3.91 7.26
C GLN A 47 4.36 3.19 8.19
N GLY A 48 4.22 3.65 9.44
CA GLY A 48 3.24 3.14 10.39
C GLY A 48 1.79 3.31 9.90
N TRP A 49 1.44 4.46 9.34
CA TRP A 49 0.12 4.66 8.74
C TRP A 49 -0.13 3.67 7.58
N ILE A 50 0.86 3.44 6.71
CA ILE A 50 0.74 2.46 5.63
C ILE A 50 0.52 1.06 6.21
N PHE A 51 1.28 0.68 7.24
CA PHE A 51 1.06 -0.59 7.93
C PHE A 51 -0.38 -0.74 8.43
N LEU A 52 -0.94 0.30 9.08
CA LEU A 52 -2.33 0.28 9.55
C LEU A 52 -3.33 0.13 8.40
N SER A 53 -3.10 0.80 7.27
CA SER A 53 -3.95 0.69 6.08
C SER A 53 -3.93 -0.69 5.43
N LEU A 54 -2.92 -1.51 5.70
CA LEU A 54 -2.80 -2.89 5.20
C LEU A 54 -3.56 -3.91 6.06
N LEU A 55 -3.91 -3.54 7.30
CA LEU A 55 -4.66 -4.42 8.21
C LEU A 55 -6.15 -4.45 7.85
N ALA A 56 -6.84 -5.50 8.30
CA ALA A 56 -8.30 -5.54 8.20
C ALA A 56 -8.93 -4.33 8.92
N PRO A 57 -10.00 -3.72 8.37
CA PRO A 57 -10.60 -2.51 8.93
C PRO A 57 -10.96 -2.61 10.42
N GLY A 58 -11.44 -3.78 10.86
CA GLY A 58 -11.76 -4.02 12.27
C GLY A 58 -10.54 -4.02 13.19
N LEU A 59 -9.42 -4.59 12.75
CA LEU A 59 -8.18 -4.62 13.52
C LEU A 59 -7.52 -3.24 13.55
N ASN A 60 -7.50 -2.54 12.41
CA ASN A 60 -7.03 -1.16 12.33
C ASN A 60 -7.81 -0.25 13.29
N ALA A 61 -9.15 -0.29 13.27
CA ALA A 61 -9.98 0.50 14.17
C ALA A 61 -9.67 0.22 15.64
N ARG A 62 -9.51 -1.07 16.02
CA ARG A 62 -9.12 -1.46 17.38
C ARG A 62 -7.76 -0.88 17.78
N LEU A 63 -6.77 -0.91 16.88
CA LEU A 63 -5.46 -0.31 17.15
C LEU A 63 -5.57 1.19 17.40
N LEU A 64 -6.30 1.91 16.53
CA LEU A 64 -6.50 3.36 16.69
C LEU A 64 -7.22 3.73 17.98
N THR A 65 -8.17 2.89 18.45
CA THR A 65 -8.85 3.13 19.74
C THR A 65 -7.97 2.88 20.96
N LEU A 66 -6.92 2.07 20.82
CA LEU A 66 -5.97 1.75 21.90
C LEU A 66 -4.78 2.72 21.96
N MET A 67 -4.59 3.54 20.93
CA MET A 67 -3.60 4.61 20.90
C MET A 67 -4.08 5.81 21.71
N ASP A 68 -3.11 6.52 22.30
CA ASP A 68 -3.39 7.77 22.99
C ASP A 68 -3.74 8.85 21.94
N ASP A 69 -4.47 9.89 22.35
CA ASP A 69 -4.99 10.89 21.41
C ASP A 69 -3.88 11.57 20.59
N GLU A 70 -2.74 11.87 21.21
CA GLU A 70 -1.57 12.45 20.53
C GLU A 70 -0.91 11.48 19.54
N GLU A 71 -0.83 10.19 19.86
CA GLU A 71 -0.29 9.17 18.94
C GLU A 71 -1.21 9.02 17.73
N ARG A 72 -2.52 8.90 18.00
CA ARG A 72 -3.54 8.75 16.97
C ARG A 72 -3.54 9.95 16.03
N GLU A 73 -3.51 11.18 16.55
CA GLU A 73 -3.48 12.38 15.72
C GLU A 73 -2.21 12.44 14.85
N ARG A 74 -1.04 12.14 15.42
CA ARG A 74 0.23 12.10 14.66
C ARG A 74 0.17 11.11 13.50
N VAL A 75 -0.35 9.91 13.73
CA VAL A 75 -0.47 8.87 12.70
C VAL A 75 -1.48 9.26 11.62
N LEU A 76 -2.64 9.79 12.00
CA LEU A 76 -3.66 10.24 11.04
C LEU A 76 -3.16 11.39 10.17
N LYS A 77 -2.46 12.36 10.77
CA LYS A 77 -1.86 13.49 10.06
C LYS A 77 -0.71 13.06 9.14
N ALA A 78 0.04 12.04 9.53
CA ALA A 78 1.08 11.46 8.67
C ALA A 78 0.47 10.83 7.40
N GLY A 79 -0.66 10.13 7.55
CA GLY A 79 -1.42 9.56 6.44
C GLY A 79 -2.06 10.59 5.52
N SER A 80 -2.61 11.68 6.05
CA SER A 80 -3.24 12.73 5.23
C SER A 80 -2.25 13.45 4.31
N ASN A 81 -0.97 13.49 4.69
CA ASN A 81 0.11 14.11 3.92
C ASN A 81 0.77 13.15 2.92
N LEU A 82 0.29 11.91 2.83
CA LEU A 82 0.89 10.85 2.06
C LEU A 82 0.33 10.89 0.63
N GLN A 83 1.19 11.14 -0.36
CA GLN A 83 0.81 11.21 -1.78
C GLN A 83 1.33 10.01 -2.55
N GLY A 84 0.44 9.25 -3.19
CA GLY A 84 0.76 8.16 -4.10
C GLY A 84 0.22 6.78 -3.64
N ASN A 85 0.71 5.70 -4.26
CA ASN A 85 0.16 4.35 -4.03
C ASN A 85 0.89 3.58 -2.92
N ALA A 86 0.22 3.38 -1.78
CA ALA A 86 0.74 2.65 -0.61
C ALA A 86 1.12 1.19 -0.93
N GLY A 87 0.46 0.55 -1.91
CA GLY A 87 0.75 -0.82 -2.32
C GLY A 87 2.18 -1.01 -2.86
N LYS A 88 2.80 0.04 -3.41
CA LYS A 88 4.18 -0.03 -3.95
C LYS A 88 5.25 -0.17 -2.86
N VAL A 89 4.93 0.25 -1.64
CA VAL A 89 5.85 0.26 -0.49
C VAL A 89 5.42 -0.73 0.60
N ALA A 90 4.28 -1.41 0.42
CA ALA A 90 3.71 -2.34 1.40
C ALA A 90 4.70 -3.44 1.83
N VAL A 91 5.42 -4.07 0.90
CA VAL A 91 6.41 -5.11 1.21
C VAL A 91 7.53 -4.55 2.10
N GLN A 92 8.03 -3.34 1.81
CA GLN A 92 9.12 -2.72 2.56
C GLN A 92 8.67 -2.31 3.96
N VAL A 93 7.46 -1.76 4.06
CA VAL A 93 6.83 -1.41 5.34
C VAL A 93 6.66 -2.67 6.21
N LEU A 94 6.09 -3.75 5.65
CA LEU A 94 5.94 -5.02 6.35
C LEU A 94 7.29 -5.62 6.74
N ASP A 95 8.32 -5.56 5.87
CA ASP A 95 9.66 -6.04 6.20
C ASP A 95 10.26 -5.29 7.40
N THR A 96 10.10 -3.96 7.48
CA THR A 96 10.49 -3.17 8.64
C THR A 96 9.82 -3.66 9.92
N PHE A 97 8.51 -3.92 9.89
CA PHE A 97 7.78 -4.46 11.04
C PHE A 97 8.31 -5.84 11.45
N PHE A 98 8.41 -6.79 10.52
CA PHE A 98 8.87 -8.14 10.88
C PHE A 98 10.29 -8.14 11.43
N ARG A 99 11.18 -7.29 10.91
CA ARG A 99 12.53 -7.13 11.46
C ARG A 99 12.56 -6.51 12.86
N SER A 100 11.66 -5.58 13.18
CA SER A 100 11.61 -4.97 14.51
C SER A 100 11.01 -5.90 15.56
N VAL A 101 10.09 -6.78 15.14
CA VAL A 101 9.41 -7.75 16.02
C VAL A 101 10.24 -9.02 16.22
N SER A 102 10.95 -9.47 15.18
CA SER A 102 11.81 -10.66 15.26
C SER A 102 13.08 -10.36 16.05
N THR A 103 13.32 -11.08 17.15
CA THR A 103 14.59 -11.07 17.89
C THR A 103 15.79 -11.47 17.01
N GLU A 104 15.55 -12.28 15.98
CA GLU A 104 16.59 -12.72 15.03
C GLU A 104 16.71 -11.81 13.79
N GLY A 105 15.96 -10.70 13.72
CA GLY A 105 15.94 -9.82 12.55
C GLY A 105 15.42 -10.48 11.27
N LYS A 106 14.61 -11.55 11.39
CA LYS A 106 13.98 -12.21 10.25
C LYS A 106 13.04 -11.23 9.56
N GLY A 107 13.21 -11.11 8.25
CA GLY A 107 12.37 -10.28 7.39
C GLY A 107 10.97 -10.87 7.20
N ILE A 108 10.21 -10.23 6.32
CA ILE A 108 8.86 -10.64 5.97
C ILE A 108 8.81 -12.12 5.52
N PRO A 109 7.82 -12.92 5.98
CA PRO A 109 7.78 -14.36 5.70
C PRO A 109 7.44 -14.70 4.24
N SER A 110 6.78 -13.78 3.51
CA SER A 110 6.40 -13.94 2.11
C SER A 110 6.46 -12.59 1.40
N LYS A 111 6.66 -12.59 0.08
CA LYS A 111 6.55 -11.37 -0.75
C LYS A 111 5.10 -11.07 -1.14
N ASP A 112 4.19 -12.01 -0.90
CA ASP A 112 2.77 -11.82 -1.11
C ASP A 112 2.18 -11.00 0.06
N VAL A 113 1.82 -9.75 -0.24
CA VAL A 113 1.29 -8.81 0.74
C VAL A 113 -0.05 -9.31 1.29
N ASP A 114 -0.90 -9.91 0.47
CA ASP A 114 -2.23 -10.37 0.88
C ASP A 114 -2.12 -11.56 1.84
N GLU A 115 -1.20 -12.48 1.55
CA GLU A 115 -0.90 -13.61 2.43
C GLU A 115 -0.41 -13.13 3.80
N VAL A 116 0.52 -12.17 3.82
CA VAL A 116 1.10 -11.62 5.05
C VAL A 116 0.06 -10.84 5.85
N CYS A 117 -0.75 -10.03 5.19
CA CYS A 117 -1.85 -9.31 5.84
C CYS A 117 -2.86 -10.30 6.43
N ARG A 118 -3.22 -11.36 5.71
CA ARG A 118 -4.10 -12.42 6.23
C ARG A 118 -3.50 -13.08 7.47
N PHE A 119 -2.21 -13.41 7.45
CA PHE A 119 -1.52 -13.95 8.61
C PHE A 119 -1.55 -13.00 9.81
N LEU A 120 -1.22 -11.72 9.62
CA LEU A 120 -1.26 -10.71 10.68
C LEU A 120 -2.67 -10.57 11.28
N ASN A 121 -3.68 -10.51 10.42
CA ASN A 121 -5.07 -10.42 10.84
C ASN A 121 -5.48 -11.62 11.69
N LEU A 122 -5.17 -12.84 11.25
CA LEU A 122 -5.48 -14.07 12.01
C LEU A 122 -4.70 -14.15 13.32
N LYS A 123 -3.43 -13.76 13.32
CA LYS A 123 -2.56 -13.81 14.50
C LYS A 123 -3.03 -12.85 15.60
N TYR A 124 -3.47 -11.65 15.22
CA TYR A 124 -3.75 -10.56 16.15
C TYR A 124 -5.23 -10.20 16.27
N GLU A 125 -6.13 -10.97 15.67
CA GLU A 125 -7.59 -10.75 15.71
C GLU A 125 -8.10 -10.50 17.14
N ASN A 126 -7.61 -11.31 18.09
CA ASN A 126 -7.99 -11.25 19.50
C ASN A 126 -6.91 -10.63 20.40
N ASP A 127 -5.80 -10.16 19.83
CA ASP A 127 -4.67 -9.61 20.57
C ASP A 127 -4.13 -8.32 19.95
N ALA A 128 -5.04 -7.35 19.78
CA ALA A 128 -4.72 -6.03 19.28
C ALA A 128 -3.74 -5.26 20.20
N LYS A 129 -3.67 -5.60 21.50
CA LYS A 129 -2.74 -4.97 22.46
C LYS A 129 -1.29 -5.36 22.19
N THR A 130 -1.03 -6.65 21.96
CA THR A 130 0.31 -7.10 21.57
C THR A 130 0.71 -6.51 20.23
N LEU A 131 -0.21 -6.49 19.25
CA LEU A 131 0.06 -5.86 17.96
C LEU A 131 0.39 -4.36 18.11
N LEU A 132 -0.33 -3.63 18.96
CA LEU A 132 -0.04 -2.22 19.22
C LEU A 132 1.34 -2.01 19.83
N LYS A 133 1.76 -2.88 20.76
CA LYS A 133 3.09 -2.81 21.37
C LYS A 133 4.19 -3.01 20.33
N GLU A 134 4.04 -4.01 19.47
CA GLU A 134 4.97 -4.27 18.38
C GLU A 134 4.96 -3.16 17.32
N TYR A 135 3.77 -2.61 17.02
CA TYR A 135 3.61 -1.46 16.14
C TYR A 135 4.35 -0.23 16.66
N ARG A 136 4.19 0.09 17.96
CA ARG A 136 4.90 1.20 18.60
C ARG A 136 6.41 1.02 18.43
N LYS A 137 6.94 -0.15 18.79
CA LYS A 137 8.37 -0.46 18.63
C LYS A 137 8.88 -0.28 17.19
N ALA A 138 8.03 -0.55 16.19
CA ALA A 138 8.39 -0.45 14.79
C ALA A 138 8.33 0.99 14.25
N TYR A 139 7.37 1.80 14.71
CA TYR A 139 6.97 3.03 14.00
C TYR A 139 6.78 4.29 14.85
N LEU A 140 6.80 4.19 16.18
CA LEU A 140 6.59 5.30 17.12
C LEU A 140 7.77 5.44 18.10
#